data_AF-A0A1I0ZYV9-F1
#
_entry.id   AF-A0A1I0ZYV9-F1
#
_cell.length_a   1.000
_cell.length_b   1.000
_cell.length_c   1.000
_cell.angle_alpha   90.00
_cell.angle_beta   90.00
_cell.angle_gamma   90.00
#
_symmetry.space_group_name_H-M   'P 1'
#
loop_
_entity.id
_entity.type
_entity.pdbx_description
1 polymer ?
#
loop_
_entity_poly.entity_id
_entity_poly.type
_entity_poly.pdbx_seq_one_letter_code
_entity_poly.pdbx_strand_id
1 'polypeptide(L)'
;MKIDIVFFNDEMLISKISADWKIWQSKLFYYKSSLSFENTVELIEYLRVEYKLVENELQKIKDSLFEPNSEMFLVNLSGKENNIIEIIKTSNILKEKNELIYWDEWNWSFSKQKDDYFLWVYVGGIADICREIKLSISQNQNFTEKGKPYIVKLASEIAEFNSEKYKEAINENRRII
;
A
#
# COMPACT_ATOMS: atom_id res chain seq x y z
N MET A 1 -1.44 -13.43 19.79
CA MET A 1 -1.09 -13.19 18.37
C MET A 1 -0.26 -11.94 18.36
N LYS A 2 0.97 -11.99 17.83
CA LYS A 2 1.80 -10.80 17.70
C LYS A 2 1.25 -9.91 16.58
N ILE A 3 1.27 -8.61 16.80
CA ILE A 3 0.71 -7.62 15.87
C ILE A 3 1.73 -6.52 15.70
N ASP A 4 1.96 -6.10 14.47
CA ASP A 4 2.78 -4.93 14.18
C ASP A 4 1.90 -3.75 13.76
N ILE A 5 2.21 -2.55 14.24
CA ILE A 5 1.83 -1.30 13.58
C ILE A 5 3.04 -0.84 12.78
N VAL A 6 2.85 -0.53 11.49
CA VAL A 6 3.88 -0.04 10.59
C VAL A 6 3.47 1.34 10.07
N PHE A 7 4.38 2.30 10.18
CA PHE A 7 4.17 3.68 9.74
C PHE A 7 5.00 3.95 8.48
N PHE A 8 4.36 4.41 7.42
CA PHE A 8 4.97 4.72 6.12
C PHE A 8 4.05 5.69 5.37
N ASN A 9 4.56 6.59 4.52
CA ASN A 9 3.70 7.50 3.71
C ASN A 9 2.57 8.27 4.45
N ASP A 10 2.72 8.52 5.75
CA ASP A 10 1.65 9.07 6.62
C ASP A 10 0.45 8.13 6.84
N GLU A 11 0.57 6.88 6.40
CA GLU A 11 -0.37 5.79 6.60
C GLU A 11 0.04 4.92 7.80
N MET A 12 -0.95 4.30 8.42
CA MET A 12 -0.80 3.33 9.49
C MET A 12 -1.29 1.97 9.02
N LEU A 13 -0.38 1.02 8.83
CA LEU A 13 -0.70 -0.38 8.53
C LEU A 13 -0.71 -1.16 9.84
N ILE A 14 -1.76 -1.94 10.08
CA ILE A 14 -1.80 -2.93 11.14
C ILE A 14 -1.66 -4.31 10.50
N SER A 15 -0.68 -5.08 10.95
CA SER A 15 -0.36 -6.41 10.42
C SER A 15 -0.47 -7.48 11.50
N LYS A 16 -1.23 -8.53 11.22
CA LYS A 16 -1.32 -9.76 12.05
C LYS A 16 -0.11 -10.67 11.87
N ILE A 17 0.75 -10.35 10.90
CA ILE A 17 2.03 -11.00 10.65
C ILE A 17 3.12 -10.09 11.21
N SER A 18 3.93 -10.62 12.10
CA SER A 18 5.04 -9.87 12.67
C SER A 18 6.32 -10.07 11.85
N ALA A 19 7.08 -9.00 11.65
CA ALA A 19 8.37 -9.02 10.99
C ALA A 19 9.33 -8.02 11.63
N ASP A 20 10.63 -8.26 11.47
CA ASP A 20 11.65 -7.31 11.92
C ASP A 20 11.58 -6.00 11.12
N TRP A 21 11.99 -4.88 11.74
CA TRP A 21 11.97 -3.55 11.13
C TRP A 21 12.77 -3.51 9.81
N LYS A 22 13.84 -4.32 9.68
CA LYS A 22 14.61 -4.43 8.43
C LYS A 22 13.80 -5.03 7.30
N ILE A 23 12.94 -6.00 7.60
CA ILE A 23 12.05 -6.62 6.62
C ILE A 23 11.02 -5.57 6.18
N TRP A 24 10.38 -4.88 7.12
CA TRP A 24 9.45 -3.79 6.81
C TRP A 24 10.10 -2.69 5.96
N GLN A 25 11.27 -2.23 6.35
CA GLN A 25 12.05 -1.23 5.61
C GLN A 25 12.38 -1.69 4.19
N SER A 26 12.69 -2.98 3.99
CA SER A 26 12.99 -3.51 2.66
C SER A 26 11.74 -3.62 1.75
N LYS A 27 10.54 -3.60 2.34
CA LYS A 27 9.28 -3.77 1.62
C LYS A 27 8.54 -2.47 1.36
N LEU A 28 8.78 -1.43 2.15
CA LEU A 28 8.06 -0.16 2.07
C LEU A 28 9.03 0.98 1.83
N PHE A 29 8.95 1.61 0.66
CA PHE A 29 9.89 2.63 0.21
C PHE A 29 9.97 3.84 1.16
N TYR A 30 8.84 4.22 1.72
CA TYR A 30 8.73 5.33 2.65
C TYR A 30 8.52 4.86 4.09
N TYR A 31 9.08 3.70 4.45
CA TYR A 31 9.09 3.20 5.82
C TYR A 31 9.64 4.25 6.79
N LYS A 32 8.93 4.48 7.90
CA LYS A 32 9.35 5.39 8.96
C LYS A 32 9.72 4.63 10.23
N SER A 33 8.81 3.78 10.71
CA SER A 33 8.99 2.99 11.93
C SER A 33 7.97 1.86 12.01
N SER A 34 8.19 0.94 12.94
CA SER A 34 7.22 -0.10 13.30
C SER A 34 7.25 -0.36 14.80
N LEU A 35 6.10 -0.71 15.36
CA LEU A 35 5.90 -1.12 16.74
C LEU A 35 5.33 -2.53 16.75
N SER A 36 5.81 -3.38 17.65
CA SER A 36 5.32 -4.76 17.79
C SER A 36 4.67 -4.94 19.16
N PHE A 37 3.54 -5.64 19.17
CA PHE A 37 2.71 -5.91 20.34
C PHE A 37 2.55 -7.42 20.50
N GLU A 38 2.60 -7.94 21.72
CA GLU A 38 2.50 -9.39 21.96
C GLU A 38 1.06 -9.90 21.82
N ASN A 39 0.09 -9.01 22.01
CA ASN A 39 -1.33 -9.32 21.96
C ASN A 39 -2.19 -8.10 21.58
N THR A 40 -3.45 -8.40 21.24
CA THR A 40 -4.45 -7.39 20.87
C THR A 40 -4.74 -6.39 22.00
N VAL A 41 -4.62 -6.79 23.27
CA VAL A 41 -4.94 -5.90 24.40
C VAL A 41 -3.94 -4.76 24.47
N GLU A 42 -2.64 -5.05 24.36
CA GLU A 42 -1.57 -4.04 24.35
C GLU A 42 -1.72 -3.06 23.18
N LEU A 43 -2.01 -3.57 21.97
CA LEU A 43 -2.26 -2.75 20.80
C LEU A 43 -3.44 -1.78 21.01
N ILE A 44 -4.57 -2.29 21.49
CA ILE A 44 -5.78 -1.50 21.69
C ILE A 44 -5.56 -0.43 22.76
N GLU A 45 -4.81 -0.74 23.81
CA GLU A 45 -4.46 0.25 24.85
C GLU A 45 -3.54 1.33 24.29
N TYR A 46 -2.53 0.96 23.49
CA TYR A 46 -1.69 1.92 22.79
C TYR A 46 -2.51 2.85 21.89
N LEU A 47 -3.41 2.30 21.07
CA LEU A 47 -4.27 3.09 20.17
C LEU A 47 -5.24 4.00 20.95
N ARG A 48 -5.73 3.55 22.11
CA ARG A 48 -6.57 4.36 23.01
C ARG A 48 -5.80 5.54 23.59
N VAL A 49 -4.53 5.36 23.96
CA VAL A 49 -3.73 6.41 24.60
C VAL A 49 -3.15 7.38 23.56
N GLU A 50 -2.44 6.86 22.56
CA GLU A 50 -1.69 7.67 21.60
C GLU A 50 -2.59 8.34 20.56
N TYR A 51 -3.64 7.67 20.12
CA TYR A 51 -4.56 8.19 19.10
C TYR A 51 -5.92 8.59 19.65
N LYS A 52 -6.13 8.46 20.97
CA LYS A 52 -7.34 8.84 21.69
C LYS A 52 -8.62 8.27 21.06
N LEU A 53 -8.52 7.08 20.46
CA LEU A 53 -9.65 6.43 19.80
C LEU A 53 -10.71 6.05 20.84
N VAL A 54 -11.97 6.36 20.54
CA VAL A 54 -13.12 5.99 21.38
C VAL A 54 -13.51 4.52 21.15
N GLU A 55 -14.30 3.95 22.06
CA GLU A 55 -14.58 2.50 22.05
C GLU A 55 -15.18 2.00 20.72
N ASN A 56 -16.06 2.79 20.08
CA ASN A 56 -16.61 2.43 18.77
C ASN A 56 -15.52 2.34 17.68
N GLU A 57 -14.53 3.22 17.70
CA GLU A 57 -13.42 3.21 16.74
C GLU A 57 -12.46 2.04 17.04
N LEU A 58 -12.15 1.81 18.31
CA LEU A 58 -11.38 0.64 18.75
C LEU A 58 -12.08 -0.66 18.37
N GLN A 59 -13.41 -0.70 18.40
CA GLN A 59 -14.18 -1.88 17.98
C GLN A 59 -14.02 -2.17 16.49
N LYS A 60 -14.00 -1.16 15.62
CA LYS A 60 -13.72 -1.35 14.18
C LYS A 60 -12.35 -2.04 13.94
N ILE A 61 -11.34 -1.64 14.72
CA ILE A 61 -10.00 -2.27 14.68
C ILE A 61 -10.05 -3.71 15.19
N LYS A 62 -10.72 -3.95 16.32
CA LYS A 62 -10.91 -5.31 16.87
C LYS A 62 -11.58 -6.23 15.85
N ASP A 63 -12.68 -5.78 15.23
CA ASP A 63 -13.41 -6.55 14.23
C ASP A 63 -12.49 -6.93 13.05
N SER A 64 -11.69 -5.96 12.58
CA SER A 64 -10.69 -6.19 11.52
C SER A 64 -9.59 -7.18 11.96
N LEU A 65 -9.18 -7.15 13.22
CA LEU A 65 -8.19 -8.08 13.79
C LEU A 65 -8.72 -9.51 13.90
N PHE A 66 -9.99 -9.70 14.23
CA PHE A 66 -10.60 -11.02 14.37
C PHE A 66 -11.14 -11.58 13.05
N GLU A 67 -11.11 -10.81 11.96
CA GLU A 67 -11.49 -11.31 10.65
C GLU A 67 -10.52 -12.39 10.13
N PRO A 68 -10.99 -13.61 9.82
CA PRO A 68 -10.10 -14.76 9.54
C PRO A 68 -9.22 -14.60 8.30
N ASN A 69 -9.70 -13.90 7.28
CA ASN A 69 -9.06 -13.84 5.95
C ASN A 69 -8.27 -12.55 5.71
N SER A 70 -8.21 -11.65 6.68
CA SER A 70 -7.41 -10.44 6.60
C SER A 70 -6.10 -10.67 7.35
N GLU A 71 -4.96 -10.56 6.66
CA GLU A 71 -3.63 -10.59 7.29
C GLU A 71 -3.20 -9.17 7.70
N MET A 72 -3.64 -8.15 6.95
CA MET A 72 -3.24 -6.75 7.13
C MET A 72 -4.36 -5.78 6.75
N PHE A 73 -4.32 -4.57 7.29
CA PHE A 73 -5.22 -3.48 6.91
C PHE A 73 -4.63 -2.10 7.21
N LEU A 74 -4.92 -1.14 6.34
CA LEU A 74 -4.63 0.27 6.56
C LEU A 74 -5.71 0.92 7.41
N VAL A 75 -5.29 1.84 8.26
CA VAL A 75 -6.18 2.61 9.12
C VAL A 75 -5.98 4.09 8.80
N ASN A 76 -7.00 4.69 8.20
CA ASN A 76 -7.01 6.11 7.88
C ASN A 76 -7.63 6.89 9.04
N LEU A 77 -6.83 7.74 9.68
CA LEU A 77 -7.27 8.59 10.79
C LEU A 77 -7.52 10.02 10.31
N SER A 78 -8.57 10.67 10.84
CA SER A 78 -8.81 12.08 10.54
C SER A 78 -7.90 12.99 11.38
N GLY A 79 -6.83 13.53 10.79
CA GLY A 79 -6.00 14.56 11.42
C GLY A 79 -5.50 14.16 12.81
N LYS A 80 -5.55 15.11 13.77
CA LYS A 80 -5.15 14.86 15.16
C LYS A 80 -6.35 14.37 16.00
N GLU A 81 -6.58 13.07 15.84
CA GLU A 81 -7.09 12.13 16.86
C GLU A 81 -8.62 11.97 17.05
N ASN A 82 -8.98 10.75 17.44
CA ASN A 82 -10.30 10.22 17.86
C ASN A 82 -11.24 9.65 16.79
N ASN A 83 -10.91 9.65 15.50
CA ASN A 83 -11.84 9.15 14.48
C ASN A 83 -11.15 8.41 13.33
N ILE A 84 -11.56 7.16 13.10
CA ILE A 84 -11.16 6.38 11.92
C ILE A 84 -12.10 6.74 10.78
N ILE A 85 -11.52 7.33 9.73
CA ILE A 85 -12.22 7.61 8.48
C ILE A 85 -12.56 6.29 7.79
N GLU A 86 -11.57 5.40 7.70
CA GLU A 86 -11.68 4.18 6.90
C GLU A 86 -10.70 3.11 7.38
N ILE A 87 -11.09 1.85 7.22
CA ILE A 87 -10.19 0.69 7.30
C ILE A 87 -10.20 0.00 5.94
N ILE A 88 -9.02 -0.08 5.33
CA ILE A 88 -8.84 -0.69 4.00
C ILE A 88 -8.10 -2.01 4.19
N LYS A 89 -8.75 -3.12 3.85
CA LYS A 89 -8.08 -4.43 3.84
C LYS A 89 -7.04 -4.44 2.75
N THR A 90 -5.85 -4.94 3.07
CA THR A 90 -4.75 -5.02 2.11
C THR A 90 -4.17 -6.42 2.07
N SER A 91 -3.67 -6.77 0.89
CA SER A 91 -2.91 -8.00 0.69
C SER A 91 -1.62 -8.01 1.50
N ASN A 92 -0.99 -9.18 1.56
CA ASN A 92 0.22 -9.37 2.34
C ASN A 92 1.43 -8.76 1.63
N ILE A 93 1.75 -7.51 1.99
CA ILE A 93 2.85 -6.75 1.40
C ILE A 93 4.21 -7.45 1.59
N LEU A 94 4.36 -8.31 2.59
CA LEU A 94 5.61 -9.07 2.78
C LEU A 94 5.87 -10.07 1.64
N LYS A 95 4.82 -10.50 0.93
CA LYS A 95 4.92 -11.38 -0.24
C LYS A 95 5.29 -10.63 -1.52
N GLU A 96 5.23 -9.30 -1.52
CA GLU A 96 5.60 -8.49 -2.69
C GLU A 96 7.07 -8.68 -3.05
N LYS A 97 7.36 -8.80 -4.34
CA LYS A 97 8.73 -9.00 -4.84
C LYS A 97 9.57 -7.74 -4.67
N ASN A 98 8.95 -6.60 -4.90
CA ASN A 98 9.59 -5.30 -5.00
C ASN A 98 9.33 -4.45 -3.74
N GLU A 99 10.05 -3.35 -3.62
CA GLU A 99 9.83 -2.35 -2.58
C GLU A 99 8.62 -1.48 -2.95
N LEU A 100 7.54 -1.56 -2.19
CA LEU A 100 6.26 -0.90 -2.48
C LEU A 100 6.34 0.59 -2.16
N ILE A 101 5.94 1.43 -3.11
CA ILE A 101 5.95 2.89 -2.99
C ILE A 101 4.54 3.40 -2.73
N TYR A 102 3.60 3.09 -3.63
CA TYR A 102 2.19 3.45 -3.54
C TYR A 102 1.33 2.33 -4.11
N TRP A 103 0.10 2.20 -3.66
CA TRP A 103 -0.86 1.30 -4.27
C TRP A 103 -2.28 1.78 -4.03
N ASP A 104 -3.16 1.19 -4.81
CA ASP A 104 -4.59 1.17 -4.61
C ASP A 104 -5.01 -0.28 -4.77
N GLU A 105 -5.47 -0.88 -3.66
CA GLU A 105 -5.70 -2.32 -3.58
C GLU A 105 -6.62 -2.77 -4.74
N TRP A 106 -6.23 -3.84 -5.43
CA TRP A 106 -6.91 -4.40 -6.62
C TRP A 106 -6.85 -3.58 -7.90
N ASN A 107 -6.38 -2.33 -7.87
CA ASN A 107 -6.33 -1.46 -9.05
C ASN A 107 -4.92 -1.35 -9.64
N TRP A 108 -3.95 -0.93 -8.83
CA TRP A 108 -2.57 -0.75 -9.28
C TRP A 108 -1.59 -0.74 -8.09
N SER A 109 -0.33 -1.10 -8.36
CA SER A 109 0.77 -0.95 -7.42
C SER A 109 1.98 -0.34 -8.10
N PHE A 110 2.65 0.56 -7.40
CA PHE A 110 3.87 1.22 -7.84
C PHE A 110 5.00 0.82 -6.92
N SER A 111 6.06 0.26 -7.49
CA SER A 111 7.16 -0.34 -6.73
C SER A 111 8.51 -0.01 -7.32
N LYS A 112 9.55 -0.18 -6.51
CA LYS A 112 10.95 -0.05 -6.90
C LYS A 112 11.64 -1.41 -6.87
N GLN A 113 12.44 -1.67 -7.89
CA GLN A 113 13.39 -2.77 -7.88
C GLN A 113 14.75 -2.22 -8.33
N LYS A 114 15.73 -2.22 -7.40
CA LYS A 114 17.04 -1.58 -7.63
C LYS A 114 16.87 -0.12 -8.04
N ASP A 115 17.32 0.27 -9.22
CA ASP A 115 17.25 1.66 -9.72
C ASP A 115 16.03 1.92 -10.62
N ASP A 116 15.18 0.91 -10.80
CA ASP A 116 14.05 0.96 -11.71
C ASP A 116 12.72 1.05 -10.96
N TYR A 117 11.76 1.73 -11.58
CA TYR A 117 10.40 1.88 -11.09
C TYR A 117 9.41 1.11 -11.97
N PHE A 118 8.49 0.40 -11.33
CA PHE A 118 7.54 -0.48 -11.96
C PHE A 118 6.14 -0.13 -11.54
N LEU A 119 5.25 -0.01 -12.53
CA LEU A 119 3.83 0.21 -12.32
C LEU A 119 3.09 -1.04 -12.79
N TRP A 120 2.51 -1.76 -11.83
CA TRP A 120 1.58 -2.85 -12.09
C TRP A 120 0.16 -2.29 -12.12
N VAL A 121 -0.60 -2.60 -13.17
CA VAL A 121 -1.95 -2.07 -13.40
C VAL A 121 -2.88 -3.18 -13.85
N TYR A 122 -4.09 -3.17 -13.29
CA TYR A 122 -5.21 -3.94 -13.78
C TYR A 122 -5.89 -3.23 -14.95
N VAL A 123 -6.08 -3.92 -16.08
CA VAL A 123 -6.50 -3.31 -17.34
C VAL A 123 -7.89 -3.79 -17.76
N GLY A 124 -8.75 -2.85 -18.16
CA GLY A 124 -9.96 -3.15 -18.94
C GLY A 124 -11.13 -3.78 -18.17
N GLY A 125 -11.12 -3.79 -16.83
CA GLY A 125 -12.26 -4.26 -16.05
C GLY A 125 -12.48 -5.79 -16.07
N ILE A 126 -11.65 -6.55 -16.79
CA ILE A 126 -11.72 -8.02 -16.89
C ILE A 126 -10.64 -8.61 -15.98
N ALA A 127 -11.03 -9.53 -15.09
CA ALA A 127 -10.26 -10.07 -13.96
C ALA A 127 -8.85 -10.60 -14.30
N ASP A 128 -8.57 -10.80 -15.59
CA ASP A 128 -7.45 -11.61 -16.05
C ASP A 128 -6.38 -10.82 -16.83
N ILE A 129 -6.53 -9.49 -17.00
CA ILE A 129 -5.53 -8.70 -17.72
C ILE A 129 -4.84 -7.72 -16.77
N CYS A 130 -3.70 -8.17 -16.22
CA CYS A 130 -2.75 -7.30 -15.55
C CYS A 130 -1.53 -7.01 -16.43
N ARG A 131 -0.85 -5.89 -16.16
CA ARG A 131 0.39 -5.49 -16.80
C ARG A 131 1.34 -4.88 -15.80
N GLU A 132 2.56 -5.38 -15.77
CA GLU A 132 3.70 -4.70 -15.15
C GLU A 132 4.46 -3.91 -16.22
N ILE A 133 4.64 -2.62 -16.00
CA ILE A 133 5.33 -1.70 -16.92
C ILE A 133 6.49 -1.04 -16.17
N LYS A 134 7.69 -1.18 -16.74
CA LYS A 134 8.84 -0.38 -16.31
C LYS A 134 8.67 1.06 -16.78
N LEU A 135 8.81 2.02 -15.86
CA LEU A 135 8.76 3.44 -16.20
C LEU A 135 9.95 3.84 -17.08
N SER A 136 9.70 4.71 -18.05
CA SER A 136 10.76 5.32 -18.85
C SER A 136 11.48 6.43 -18.07
N ILE A 137 12.61 6.92 -18.61
CA ILE A 137 13.41 7.99 -17.98
C ILE A 137 12.56 9.26 -17.75
N SER A 138 11.74 9.66 -18.73
CA SER A 138 10.88 10.84 -18.61
C SER A 138 9.75 10.63 -17.59
N GLN A 139 9.24 9.40 -17.46
CA GLN A 139 8.22 9.07 -16.45
C GLN A 139 8.83 9.07 -15.04
N ASN A 140 10.07 8.61 -14.88
CA ASN A 140 10.81 8.69 -13.61
C ASN A 140 11.05 10.14 -13.17
N GLN A 141 11.41 11.02 -14.11
CA GLN A 141 11.56 12.45 -13.85
C GLN A 141 10.21 13.07 -13.41
N ASN A 142 9.13 12.78 -14.14
CA ASN A 142 7.79 13.26 -13.78
C ASN A 142 7.34 12.76 -12.40
N PHE A 143 7.61 11.49 -12.07
CA PHE A 143 7.34 10.97 -10.73
C PHE A 143 8.14 11.73 -9.66
N THR A 144 9.42 11.98 -9.89
CA THR A 144 10.28 12.73 -8.96
C THR A 144 9.75 14.15 -8.72
N GLU A 145 9.20 14.80 -9.75
CA GLU A 145 8.66 16.16 -9.65
C GLU A 145 7.25 16.23 -9.07
N LYS A 146 6.38 15.27 -9.41
CA LYS A 146 4.93 15.36 -9.18
C LYS A 146 4.40 14.35 -8.16
N GLY A 147 5.18 13.33 -7.81
CA GLY A 147 4.83 12.33 -6.80
C GLY A 147 3.61 11.45 -7.14
N LYS A 148 2.89 11.02 -6.10
CA LYS A 148 1.71 10.13 -6.18
C LYS A 148 0.65 10.58 -7.21
N PRO A 149 0.26 11.86 -7.32
CA PRO A 149 -0.73 12.32 -8.31
C PRO A 149 -0.39 11.94 -9.76
N TYR A 150 0.89 11.98 -10.13
CA TYR A 150 1.32 11.57 -11.47
C TYR A 150 1.15 10.07 -11.69
N ILE A 151 1.52 9.26 -10.70
CA ILE A 151 1.39 7.79 -10.76
C ILE A 151 -0.08 7.38 -10.87
N VAL A 152 -0.96 8.00 -10.08
CA VAL A 152 -2.41 7.76 -10.14
C VAL A 152 -2.94 8.04 -11.54
N LYS A 153 -2.60 9.21 -12.12
CA LYS A 153 -3.01 9.56 -13.47
C LYS A 153 -2.49 8.55 -14.51
N LEU A 154 -1.21 8.20 -14.42
CA LEU A 154 -0.59 7.25 -15.34
C LEU A 154 -1.23 5.85 -15.25
N ALA A 155 -1.52 5.39 -14.04
CA ALA A 155 -2.20 4.12 -13.81
C ALA A 155 -3.61 4.12 -14.44
N SER A 156 -4.38 5.19 -14.25
CA SER A 156 -5.69 5.34 -14.88
C SER A 156 -5.59 5.33 -16.41
N GLU A 157 -4.64 6.06 -16.99
CA GLU A 157 -4.42 6.08 -18.44
C GLU A 157 -4.03 4.68 -18.96
N ILE A 158 -3.18 3.93 -18.24
CA ILE A 158 -2.77 2.57 -18.64
C ILE A 158 -3.89 1.54 -18.48
N ALA A 159 -4.74 1.69 -17.46
CA ALA A 159 -5.87 0.79 -17.20
C ALA A 159 -6.88 0.76 -18.36
N GLU A 160 -6.93 1.83 -19.16
CA GLU A 160 -7.72 1.91 -20.38
C GLU A 160 -7.03 1.15 -21.53
N PHE A 161 -7.57 -0.01 -21.89
CA PHE A 161 -7.01 -0.98 -22.86
C PHE A 161 -6.59 -0.40 -24.24
N ASN A 162 -7.11 0.78 -24.63
CA ASN A 162 -6.85 1.40 -25.92
C ASN A 162 -6.23 2.80 -25.83
N SER A 163 -5.84 3.25 -24.63
CA SER A 163 -5.25 4.57 -24.46
C SER A 163 -3.92 4.69 -25.20
N GLU A 164 -3.54 5.93 -25.50
CA GLU A 164 -2.24 6.22 -26.09
C GLU A 164 -1.11 5.71 -25.19
N LYS A 165 -1.25 5.86 -23.87
CA LYS A 165 -0.23 5.44 -22.91
C LYS A 165 -0.07 3.93 -22.81
N TYR A 166 -1.18 3.19 -22.88
CA TYR A 166 -1.12 1.73 -22.95
C TYR A 166 -0.39 1.30 -24.23
N LYS A 167 -0.74 1.86 -25.39
CA LYS A 167 -0.11 1.55 -26.67
C LYS A 167 1.38 1.92 -26.71
N GLU A 168 1.74 3.09 -26.18
CA GLU A 168 3.12 3.57 -26.04
C GLU A 168 3.96 2.59 -25.21
N ALA A 169 3.46 2.15 -24.05
CA ALA A 169 4.17 1.20 -23.20
C ALA A 169 4.42 -0.15 -23.89
N ILE A 170 3.47 -0.62 -24.70
CA ILE A 170 3.62 -1.86 -25.49
C ILE A 170 4.62 -1.65 -26.64
N ASN A 171 4.50 -0.55 -27.38
CA ASN A 171 5.38 -0.27 -28.53
C ASN A 171 6.85 -0.10 -28.12
N GLU A 172 7.09 0.45 -26.93
CA GLU A 172 8.44 0.61 -26.38
C GLU A 172 8.98 -0.66 -25.71
N ASN A 173 8.24 -1.78 -25.79
CA ASN A 173 8.58 -3.07 -25.19
C ASN A 173 8.97 -2.97 -23.70
N ARG A 174 8.30 -2.10 -22.95
CA ARG A 174 8.56 -1.85 -21.52
C ARG A 174 7.76 -2.77 -20.59
N ARG A 175 6.92 -3.62 -21.17
CA ARG A 175 6.15 -4.62 -20.44
C ARG A 175 7.08 -5.73 -19.94
N ILE A 176 6.90 -6.11 -18.69
CA ILE A 176 7.47 -7.34 -18.13
C ILE A 176 6.38 -8.43 -18.18
N ILE A 177 6.76 -9.63 -18.65
CA ILE A 177 5.89 -10.81 -18.72
C ILE A 177 6.09 -11.65 -17.45
#